data_AF-A0A7C6S099-F1
#
_entry.id   AF-A0A7C6S099-F1
#
_cell.length_a   1.000
_cell.length_b   1.000
_cell.length_c   1.000
_cell.angle_alpha   90.00
_cell.angle_beta   90.00
_cell.angle_gamma   90.00
#
_symmetry.space_group_name_H-M   'P 1'
#
loop_
_entity.id
_entity.type
_entity.pdbx_description
1 polymer ?
#
loop_
_entity_poly.entity_id
_entity_poly.type
_entity_poly.pdbx_seq_one_letter_code
_entity_poly.pdbx_strand_id
1 'polypeptide(L)'
;MARKKRAKTFFAGFKDFVTRGNIVDLAIGVVIGGAFGKIVTSLVNDVIMPPISLLLGNQEIGDLKWVLRDATLDTAGAVIDPEIALRYGAFIMLIIEFLIIAFAIYAVVTLIIRRRAFLEKVEAEEKARQEASKPKVEEVKEVVIPEDIKLLTEIRDLLKKQD
;
A
#
# COMPACT_ATOMS: atom_id res chain seq x y z
N MET A 1 40.41 -26.38 2.78
CA MET A 1 39.17 -26.52 3.60
C MET A 1 38.63 -25.22 4.21
N ALA A 2 39.42 -24.14 4.37
CA ALA A 2 38.99 -22.91 5.06
C ALA A 2 37.89 -22.09 4.34
N ARG A 3 37.85 -22.06 3.00
CA ARG A 3 36.84 -21.32 2.21
C ARG A 3 35.40 -21.86 2.43
N LYS A 4 35.24 -23.18 2.53
CA LYS A 4 33.93 -23.84 2.73
C LYS A 4 33.35 -23.56 4.12
N LYS A 5 34.22 -23.42 5.14
CA LYS A 5 33.82 -23.09 6.52
C LYS A 5 33.35 -21.63 6.63
N ARG A 6 34.08 -20.68 6.02
CA ARG A 6 33.68 -19.25 5.97
C ARG A 6 32.35 -19.03 5.23
N ALA A 7 32.14 -19.71 4.09
CA ALA A 7 30.89 -19.62 3.35
C ALA A 7 29.68 -20.12 4.17
N LYS A 8 29.86 -21.22 4.93
CA LYS A 8 28.82 -21.75 5.82
C LYS A 8 28.52 -20.80 6.99
N THR A 9 29.55 -20.15 7.55
CA THR A 9 29.40 -19.12 8.59
C THR A 9 28.71 -17.86 8.08
N PHE A 10 29.03 -17.42 6.85
CA PHE A 10 28.36 -16.29 6.22
C PHE A 10 26.89 -16.58 5.93
N PHE A 11 26.57 -17.76 5.38
CA PHE A 11 25.18 -18.15 5.10
C PHE A 11 24.35 -18.31 6.38
N ALA A 12 24.95 -18.84 7.46
CA ALA A 12 24.32 -18.90 8.77
C ALA A 12 24.07 -17.49 9.35
N GLY A 13 25.08 -16.61 9.30
CA GLY A 13 24.95 -15.22 9.76
C GLY A 13 23.97 -14.40 8.92
N PHE A 14 23.87 -14.67 7.61
CA PHE A 14 22.88 -14.06 6.72
C PHE A 14 21.46 -14.56 7.04
N LYS A 15 21.29 -15.86 7.28
CA LYS A 15 20.01 -16.42 7.73
C LYS A 15 19.57 -15.76 9.03
N ASP A 16 20.45 -15.68 10.03
CA ASP A 16 20.15 -15.05 11.33
C ASP A 16 19.83 -13.55 11.20
N PHE A 17 20.46 -12.86 10.25
CA PHE A 17 20.17 -11.47 9.93
C PHE A 17 18.79 -11.29 9.28
N VAL A 18 18.46 -12.11 8.29
CA VAL A 18 17.16 -12.07 7.59
C VAL A 18 16.03 -12.51 8.52
N THR A 19 16.23 -13.48 9.42
CA THR A 19 15.19 -13.88 10.38
C THR A 19 14.84 -12.79 11.42
N ARG A 20 15.55 -11.66 11.44
CA ARG A 20 15.10 -10.48 12.18
C ARG A 20 13.86 -9.92 11.47
N GLY A 21 12.66 -10.28 11.95
CA GLY A 21 11.37 -10.02 11.29
C GLY A 21 11.20 -8.61 10.72
N ASN A 22 11.65 -7.58 11.44
CA ASN A 22 11.58 -6.18 10.98
C ASN A 22 12.29 -5.90 9.64
N ILE A 23 13.32 -6.67 9.27
CA ILE A 23 14.07 -6.48 8.02
C ILE A 23 13.36 -7.16 6.84
N VAL A 24 12.75 -8.33 7.08
CA VAL A 24 12.00 -9.06 6.04
C VAL A 24 10.74 -8.29 5.66
N ASP A 25 10.00 -7.78 6.64
CA ASP A 25 8.79 -7.01 6.38
C ASP A 25 9.11 -5.71 5.63
N LEU A 26 10.20 -5.03 5.99
CA LEU A 26 10.70 -3.86 5.28
C LEU A 26 11.11 -4.21 3.83
N ALA A 27 11.86 -5.30 3.65
CA ALA A 27 12.32 -5.72 2.32
C ALA A 27 11.14 -6.09 1.41
N ILE A 28 10.16 -6.81 1.94
CA ILE A 28 8.93 -7.15 1.22
C ILE A 28 8.16 -5.87 0.86
N GLY A 29 8.01 -4.94 1.81
CA GLY A 29 7.34 -3.65 1.58
C GLY A 29 7.99 -2.83 0.46
N VAL A 30 9.31 -2.76 0.41
CA VAL A 30 10.05 -2.03 -0.65
C VAL A 30 9.91 -2.71 -2.01
N VAL A 31 10.04 -4.04 -2.08
CA VAL A 31 9.92 -4.80 -3.34
C VAL A 31 8.51 -4.70 -3.90
N ILE A 32 7.49 -4.92 -3.05
CA ILE A 32 6.09 -4.81 -3.45
C ILE A 32 5.76 -3.36 -3.81
N GLY A 33 6.22 -2.37 -3.03
CA GLY A 33 6.03 -0.95 -3.33
C GLY A 33 6.59 -0.55 -4.69
N GLY A 34 7.80 -1.00 -5.02
CA GLY A 34 8.42 -0.75 -6.33
C GLY A 34 7.68 -1.43 -7.49
N ALA A 35 7.22 -2.67 -7.30
CA ALA A 35 6.44 -3.38 -8.31
C ALA A 35 5.05 -2.76 -8.52
N PHE A 36 4.36 -2.42 -7.42
CA PHE A 36 3.06 -1.77 -7.45
C PHE A 36 3.12 -0.39 -8.10
N GLY A 37 4.17 0.39 -7.82
CA GLY A 37 4.41 1.67 -8.49
C GLY A 37 4.42 1.53 -10.01
N LYS A 38 5.11 0.51 -10.56
CA LYS A 38 5.12 0.24 -12.01
C LYS A 38 3.74 -0.08 -12.58
N ILE A 39 2.92 -0.84 -11.84
CA ILE A 39 1.54 -1.16 -12.25
C ILE A 39 0.72 0.12 -12.35
N VAL A 40 0.82 0.99 -11.34
CA VAL A 40 0.08 2.26 -11.36
C VAL A 40 0.59 3.20 -12.45
N THR A 41 1.91 3.29 -12.65
CA THR A 41 2.49 4.07 -13.75
C THR A 41 2.01 3.56 -15.11
N SER A 42 1.98 2.25 -15.34
CA SER A 42 1.45 1.68 -16.59
C SER A 42 -0.05 1.95 -16.75
N LEU A 43 -0.86 1.81 -15.70
CA LEU A 43 -2.28 2.17 -15.76
C LEU A 43 -2.47 3.64 -16.17
N VAL A 44 -1.66 4.53 -15.62
CA VAL A 44 -1.76 5.96 -15.94
C VAL A 44 -1.29 6.22 -17.37
N ASN A 45 -0.10 5.75 -17.74
CA ASN A 45 0.52 6.08 -19.01
C ASN A 45 -0.11 5.36 -20.20
N ASP A 46 -0.57 4.13 -20.00
CA ASP A 46 -1.09 3.29 -21.08
C ASP A 46 -2.63 3.31 -21.18
N VAL A 47 -3.35 3.69 -20.11
CA VAL A 47 -4.83 3.67 -20.08
C VAL A 47 -5.45 5.04 -19.88
N ILE A 48 -4.92 5.84 -18.94
CA ILE A 48 -5.50 7.14 -18.59
C ILE A 48 -4.99 8.25 -19.52
N MET A 49 -3.70 8.23 -19.86
CA MET A 49 -3.07 9.23 -20.70
C MET A 49 -3.57 9.23 -22.16
N PRO A 50 -3.81 8.10 -22.86
CA PRO A 50 -4.23 8.17 -24.26
C PRO A 50 -5.58 8.88 -24.49
N PRO A 51 -6.63 8.66 -23.68
CA PRO A 51 -7.85 9.46 -23.78
C PRO A 51 -7.64 10.94 -23.44
N ILE A 52 -6.81 11.22 -22.42
CA ILE A 52 -6.52 12.59 -21.99
C ILE A 52 -5.69 13.34 -23.04
N SER A 53 -4.72 12.70 -23.67
CA SER A 53 -3.88 13.28 -24.71
C SER A 53 -4.67 13.56 -25.99
N LEU A 54 -5.63 12.70 -26.33
CA LEU A 54 -6.58 12.95 -27.41
C LEU A 54 -7.48 14.17 -27.13
N LEU A 55 -7.89 14.38 -25.88
CA LEU A 55 -8.74 15.51 -25.49
C LEU A 55 -7.98 16.83 -25.34
N LEU A 56 -6.73 16.79 -24.87
CA LEU A 56 -5.89 17.98 -24.68
C LEU A 56 -5.29 18.52 -25.99
N GLY A 57 -5.53 17.85 -27.12
CA GLY A 57 -4.92 18.17 -28.40
C GLY A 57 -3.48 17.67 -28.44
N ASN A 58 -3.14 16.95 -29.51
CA ASN A 58 -1.83 16.33 -29.73
C ASN A 58 -0.67 17.27 -29.36
N GLN A 59 -0.07 17.04 -28.20
CA GLN A 59 1.32 17.34 -27.86
C GLN A 59 1.81 18.79 -28.01
N GLU A 60 0.92 19.77 -28.23
CA GLU A 60 1.35 21.16 -28.38
C GLU A 60 2.02 21.68 -27.12
N ILE A 61 1.56 21.25 -25.93
CA ILE A 61 2.15 21.63 -24.63
C ILE A 61 3.55 21.03 -24.45
N GLY A 62 3.80 19.80 -24.93
CA GLY A 62 5.09 19.13 -24.80
C GLY A 62 6.18 19.75 -25.69
N ASP A 63 5.76 20.31 -26.83
CA ASP A 63 6.66 20.86 -27.85
C ASP A 63 7.01 22.33 -27.64
N LEU A 64 6.43 23.00 -26.64
CA LEU A 64 6.87 24.34 -26.27
C LEU A 64 8.32 24.31 -25.79
N LYS A 65 9.17 24.90 -26.61
CA LYS A 65 10.58 25.09 -26.33
C LYS A 65 10.93 26.55 -26.57
N TRP A 66 11.71 27.12 -25.66
CA TRP A 66 12.35 28.40 -25.90
C TRP A 66 13.74 28.13 -26.44
N VAL A 67 13.98 28.47 -27.71
CA VAL A 67 15.29 28.31 -28.32
C VAL A 67 16.18 29.46 -27.86
N LEU A 68 17.27 29.13 -27.14
CA LEU A 68 18.26 30.10 -26.68
C LEU A 68 19.40 30.25 -27.70
N ARG A 69 19.65 29.21 -28.49
CA ARG A 69 20.60 29.20 -29.61
C ARG A 69 20.10 28.24 -30.68
N ASP A 70 19.88 28.76 -31.88
CA ASP A 70 19.52 27.96 -33.05
C ASP A 70 20.64 27.00 -33.44
N ALA A 71 20.27 25.84 -33.98
CA ALA A 71 21.23 24.88 -34.51
C ALA A 71 21.92 25.47 -35.75
N THR A 72 23.25 25.45 -35.77
CA THR A 72 24.05 25.75 -36.97
C THR A 72 24.11 24.50 -37.85
N LEU A 73 23.51 24.60 -39.04
CA LEU A 73 23.51 23.55 -40.06
C LEU A 73 24.67 23.79 -41.05
N ASP A 74 25.35 22.72 -41.46
CA ASP A 74 26.27 22.75 -42.61
C ASP A 74 25.50 22.95 -43.92
N THR A 75 26.20 23.36 -44.98
CA THR A 75 25.74 23.39 -46.38
C THR A 75 25.16 22.05 -46.88
N ALA A 76 25.49 20.94 -46.21
CA ALA A 76 24.94 19.60 -46.46
C ALA A 76 23.76 19.20 -45.53
N GLY A 77 23.28 20.11 -44.67
CA GLY A 77 22.17 19.87 -43.74
C GLY A 77 22.54 19.07 -42.49
N ALA A 78 23.82 18.81 -42.25
CA ALA A 78 24.30 18.16 -41.03
C ALA A 78 24.37 19.17 -39.86
N VAL A 79 23.87 18.77 -38.69
CA VAL A 79 23.89 19.59 -37.47
C VAL A 79 25.34 19.65 -36.95
N ILE A 80 25.97 20.81 -37.05
CA ILE A 80 27.34 21.04 -36.56
C ILE A 80 27.30 21.33 -35.06
N ASP A 81 26.32 22.12 -34.61
CA ASP A 81 26.04 22.33 -33.20
C ASP A 81 24.57 22.04 -32.87
N PRO A 82 24.29 21.27 -31.81
CA PRO A 82 22.91 20.99 -31.39
C PRO A 82 22.22 22.27 -30.92
N GLU A 83 20.93 22.38 -31.26
CA GLU A 83 20.03 23.42 -30.75
C GLU A 83 20.04 23.41 -29.21
N ILE A 84 20.32 24.57 -28.60
CA ILE A 84 20.19 24.74 -27.14
C ILE A 84 18.84 25.40 -26.90
N ALA A 85 17.84 24.57 -26.58
CA ALA A 85 16.51 25.03 -26.26
C ALA A 85 16.07 24.56 -24.87
N LEU A 86 15.47 25.48 -24.12
CA LEU A 86 14.82 25.20 -22.85
C LEU A 86 13.42 24.64 -23.14
N ARG A 87 13.28 23.32 -23.04
CA ARG A 87 12.05 22.57 -23.31
C ARG A 87 11.12 22.60 -22.09
N TYR A 88 10.57 23.77 -21.77
CA TYR A 88 9.66 23.92 -20.63
C TYR A 88 8.34 23.16 -20.85
N GLY A 89 7.93 22.93 -22.09
CA GLY A 89 6.78 22.12 -22.43
C GLY A 89 6.87 20.69 -21.90
N ALA A 90 8.01 20.04 -22.14
CA ALA A 90 8.28 18.70 -21.61
C ALA A 90 8.26 18.67 -20.07
N PHE A 91 8.74 19.73 -19.42
CA PHE A 91 8.71 19.82 -17.95
C PHE A 91 7.27 19.95 -17.41
N ILE A 92 6.44 20.80 -18.01
CA ILE A 92 5.02 20.93 -17.64
C ILE A 92 4.28 19.61 -17.87
N MET A 93 4.60 18.91 -18.96
CA MET A 93 4.01 17.59 -19.24
C MET A 93 4.36 16.57 -18.15
N LEU A 94 5.61 16.54 -17.68
CA LEU A 94 6.03 15.70 -16.55
C LEU A 94 5.31 16.05 -15.24
N ILE A 95 5.05 17.33 -14.98
CA ILE A 95 4.26 17.75 -13.81
C ILE A 95 2.83 17.21 -13.90
N ILE A 96 2.21 17.32 -15.08
CA ILE A 96 0.84 16.81 -15.29
C ILE A 96 0.81 15.29 -15.11
N GLU A 97 1.76 14.56 -15.69
CA GLU A 97 1.89 13.11 -15.51
C GLU A 97 2.04 12.74 -14.03
N PHE A 98 2.91 13.44 -13.29
CA PHE A 98 3.08 13.22 -11.86
C PHE A 98 1.77 13.45 -11.07
N LEU A 99 1.02 14.52 -11.37
CA LEU A 99 -0.25 14.81 -10.72
C LEU A 99 -1.30 13.73 -11.00
N ILE A 100 -1.38 13.24 -12.24
CA ILE A 100 -2.30 12.16 -12.60
C ILE A 100 -1.92 10.86 -11.89
N ILE A 101 -0.62 10.52 -11.84
CA ILE A 101 -0.14 9.33 -11.10
C ILE A 101 -0.46 9.46 -9.62
N ALA A 102 -0.16 10.60 -9.00
CA ALA A 102 -0.47 10.85 -7.59
C ALA A 102 -1.97 10.73 -7.30
N PHE A 103 -2.81 11.27 -8.19
CA PHE A 103 -4.27 11.15 -8.09
C PHE A 103 -4.74 9.70 -8.25
N ALA A 104 -4.19 8.96 -9.21
CA ALA A 104 -4.52 7.55 -9.43
C ALA A 104 -4.15 6.69 -8.22
N ILE A 105 -2.95 6.86 -7.65
CA ILE A 105 -2.52 6.19 -6.42
C ILE A 105 -3.50 6.53 -5.28
N TYR A 106 -3.81 7.80 -5.09
CA TYR A 106 -4.76 8.26 -4.07
C TYR A 106 -6.14 7.63 -4.26
N ALA A 107 -6.65 7.57 -5.49
CA ALA A 107 -7.95 6.98 -5.79
C ALA A 107 -7.99 5.48 -5.47
N VAL A 108 -6.96 4.73 -5.85
CA VAL A 108 -6.87 3.29 -5.56
C VAL A 108 -6.75 3.04 -4.05
N VAL A 109 -5.89 3.77 -3.35
CA VAL A 109 -5.72 3.63 -1.90
C VAL A 109 -7.01 4.00 -1.17
N THR A 110 -7.63 5.12 -1.52
CA THR A 110 -8.92 5.55 -0.96
C THR A 110 -10.03 4.53 -1.23
N LEU A 111 -10.07 3.93 -2.41
CA LEU A 111 -11.05 2.88 -2.74
C LEU A 111 -10.88 1.65 -1.85
N ILE A 112 -9.63 1.21 -1.62
CA ILE A 112 -9.33 0.07 -0.75
C ILE A 112 -9.70 0.39 0.70
N ILE A 113 -9.31 1.56 1.22
CA ILE A 113 -9.60 1.99 2.59
C ILE A 113 -11.12 2.13 2.78
N ARG A 114 -11.83 2.76 1.84
CA ARG A 114 -13.28 2.93 1.88
C ARG A 114 -14.01 1.59 1.85
N ARG A 115 -13.50 0.60 1.10
CA ARG A 115 -14.06 -0.76 1.12
C ARG A 115 -13.80 -1.49 2.43
N ARG A 116 -12.61 -1.36 3.03
CA ARG A 116 -12.35 -1.93 4.36
C ARG A 116 -13.23 -1.31 5.44
N ALA A 117 -13.33 0.02 5.46
CA ALA A 117 -14.21 0.74 6.38
C ALA A 117 -15.70 0.40 6.17
N PHE A 118 -16.11 0.08 4.93
CA PHE A 118 -17.44 -0.43 4.64
C PHE A 118 -17.62 -1.86 5.14
N LEU A 119 -16.64 -2.75 4.94
CA LEU A 119 -16.68 -4.13 5.44
C LEU A 119 -16.71 -4.18 6.98
N GLU A 120 -15.90 -3.38 7.67
CA GLU A 120 -15.94 -3.29 9.14
C GLU A 120 -17.30 -2.80 9.66
N LYS A 121 -17.94 -1.87 8.94
CA LYS A 121 -19.30 -1.40 9.27
C LYS A 121 -20.36 -2.47 9.03
N VAL A 122 -20.26 -3.20 7.92
CA VAL A 122 -21.16 -4.32 7.60
C VAL A 122 -20.99 -5.45 8.61
N GLU A 123 -19.76 -5.79 9.00
CA GLU A 123 -19.49 -6.80 10.04
C GLU A 123 -19.98 -6.33 11.42
N ALA A 124 -19.89 -5.04 11.74
CA ALA A 124 -20.43 -4.47 12.97
C ALA A 124 -21.96 -4.48 12.99
N GLU A 125 -22.60 -4.14 11.86
CA GLU A 125 -24.06 -4.24 11.69
C GLU A 125 -24.53 -5.69 11.68
N GLU A 126 -23.80 -6.63 11.09
CA GLU A 126 -24.10 -8.06 11.14
C GLU A 126 -23.95 -8.63 12.54
N LYS A 127 -22.92 -8.23 13.30
CA LYS A 127 -22.79 -8.61 14.72
C LYS A 127 -23.94 -8.04 15.56
N ALA A 128 -24.30 -6.77 15.36
CA ALA A 128 -25.44 -6.15 16.02
C ALA A 128 -26.77 -6.81 15.62
N ARG A 129 -26.91 -7.23 14.36
CA ARG A 129 -28.10 -7.91 13.84
C ARG A 129 -28.19 -9.36 14.29
N GLN A 130 -27.06 -10.05 14.45
CA GLN A 130 -26.97 -11.39 15.05
C GLN A 130 -27.25 -11.37 16.56
N GLU A 131 -26.82 -10.32 17.26
CA GLU A 131 -27.21 -10.07 18.66
C GLU A 131 -28.72 -9.77 18.78
N ALA A 132 -29.29 -9.04 17.82
CA ALA A 132 -30.73 -8.74 17.78
C ALA A 132 -31.60 -9.89 17.24
N SER A 133 -31.05 -10.81 16.46
CA SER A 133 -31.78 -11.95 15.86
C SER A 133 -31.60 -13.26 16.62
N LYS A 134 -30.79 -13.31 17.69
CA LYS A 134 -30.92 -14.39 18.68
C LYS A 134 -32.35 -14.34 19.22
N PRO A 135 -33.16 -15.39 19.06
CA PRO A 135 -34.46 -15.42 19.72
C PRO A 135 -34.22 -15.21 21.22
N LYS A 136 -35.00 -14.33 21.84
CA LYS A 136 -35.20 -14.32 23.30
C LYS A 136 -35.82 -15.66 23.69
N VAL A 137 -35.03 -16.73 23.65
CA VAL A 137 -35.29 -17.91 24.47
C VAL A 137 -34.89 -17.51 25.87
N GLU A 138 -35.76 -17.86 26.80
CA GLU A 138 -35.77 -17.47 28.19
C GLU A 138 -34.38 -17.32 28.83
N GLU A 139 -34.35 -16.29 29.67
CA GLU A 139 -33.34 -15.93 30.63
C GLU A 139 -33.05 -17.10 31.59
N VAL A 140 -32.25 -18.07 31.15
CA VAL A 140 -31.37 -18.81 32.06
C VAL A 140 -29.97 -18.30 31.75
N LYS A 141 -29.65 -17.15 32.34
CA LYS A 141 -28.27 -16.77 32.62
C LYS A 141 -27.71 -17.89 33.47
N GLU A 142 -26.99 -18.81 32.85
CA GLU A 142 -25.96 -19.58 33.52
C GLU A 142 -24.98 -18.53 34.06
N VAL A 143 -25.21 -18.14 35.32
CA VAL A 143 -24.32 -17.28 36.05
C VAL A 143 -23.01 -18.06 36.10
N VAL A 144 -22.04 -17.65 35.27
CA VAL A 144 -20.64 -18.01 35.49
C VAL A 144 -20.27 -17.30 36.78
N ILE A 145 -20.58 -17.96 37.89
CA ILE A 145 -20.19 -17.53 39.23
C ILE A 145 -18.66 -17.49 39.18
N PRO A 146 -18.02 -16.32 39.38
CA PRO A 146 -16.58 -16.22 39.51
C PRO A 146 -16.08 -17.31 40.47
N GLU A 147 -14.98 -17.98 40.15
CA GLU A 147 -14.49 -19.13 40.94
C GLU A 147 -14.41 -18.79 42.44
N ASP A 148 -14.06 -17.56 42.76
CA ASP A 148 -14.03 -17.02 44.12
C ASP A 148 -15.35 -17.16 44.87
N ILE A 149 -16.49 -16.92 44.21
CA ILE A 149 -17.82 -17.03 44.83
C ILE A 149 -18.26 -18.51 44.95
N LYS A 150 -17.80 -19.40 44.05
CA LYS A 150 -18.01 -20.85 44.22
C LYS A 150 -17.22 -21.38 45.41
N LEU A 151 -15.94 -21.00 45.53
CA LEU A 151 -15.08 -21.36 46.66
C LEU A 151 -15.66 -20.86 47.98
N LEU A 152 -16.16 -19.62 48.03
CA LEU A 152 -16.82 -19.08 49.23
C LEU A 152 -18.12 -19.82 49.59
N THR A 153 -18.85 -20.35 48.61
CA THR A 153 -20.06 -21.16 48.84
C THR A 153 -19.69 -22.53 49.40
N GLU A 154 -18.65 -23.17 48.86
CA GLU A 154 -18.15 -24.46 49.34
C GLU A 154 -17.59 -24.36 50.78
N ILE A 155 -16.86 -23.28 51.10
CA ILE A 155 -16.34 -23.03 52.45
C ILE A 155 -17.48 -22.88 53.46
N ARG A 156 -18.55 -22.14 53.13
CA ARG A 156 -19.73 -21.98 53.99
C ARG A 156 -20.38 -23.32 54.28
N ASP A 157 -20.53 -24.16 53.26
CA ASP A 157 -21.20 -25.45 53.40
C ASP A 157 -20.35 -26.48 54.16
N LEU A 158 -19.01 -26.37 54.08
CA LEU A 158 -18.09 -27.15 54.91
C LEU A 158 -18.10 -26.71 56.38
N LEU A 159 -18.15 -25.41 56.66
CA LEU A 159 -18.28 -24.90 58.03
C LEU A 159 -19.60 -25.30 58.68
N LYS A 160 -20.70 -25.25 57.93
CA LYS A 160 -22.03 -25.68 58.43
C LYS A 160 -22.12 -27.17 58.75
N LYS A 161 -21.18 -27.99 58.27
CA LYS A 161 -21.06 -29.42 58.62
C LYS A 161 -20.15 -29.68 59.83
N GLN A 162 -19.39 -28.69 60.29
CA GLN A 162 -18.51 -28.80 61.44
C GLN A 162 -19.14 -28.31 62.75
N ASP A 163 -20.25 -27.57 62.68
CA ASP A 163 -21.18 -27.30 63.80
C ASP A 163 -22.25 -28.39 63.91
#